data_AF-A0A2A5H644-F1
#
_entry.id   AF-A0A2A5H644-F1
#
_cell.length_a   1.000
_cell.length_b   1.000
_cell.length_c   1.000
_cell.angle_alpha   90.00
_cell.angle_beta   90.00
_cell.angle_gamma   90.00
#
_symmetry.space_group_name_H-M   'P 1'
#
loop_
_entity.id
_entity.type
_entity.pdbx_description
1 polymer ?
#
loop_
_entity_poly.entity_id
_entity_poly.type
_entity_poly.pdbx_seq_one_letter_code
_entity_poly.pdbx_strand_id
1 'polypeptide(L)'
;MQGAAKIFREKEEARKVFIGEHGHIRKPQLFKMGDRNIVAIGNQLFRQTNPGPYNFVNAIIDYALYIFGDDYLEAEENKPFEDRHPAIQWLHASGEHHNATLARKDAKPKDFQFGIGAAWIRLAYDLYTIRDNAELQEVMIKRIKNIDTFQAARHELWVTALFVAAGFEISFEDESDNSKRHPEFIAVEKETGIKVAVEAKSRRRQGVKGFTGGHPFTKADKVGARGLVEDAYKKSGVVPLYVFVDVNLPPATEEQQQVWFQELDDMMNDLATEGYCDPCPAHATFFHNDPSHFVDRLISNDTDKLWIKHYTDKNPDKLFPVNIVERIMTAHHQRAIPPEDTPDF
;
A
#
# COMPACT_ATOMS: atom_id res chain seq x y z
N MET A 1 18.92 35.45 -19.41
CA MET A 1 18.47 34.11 -19.88
C MET A 1 19.24 32.92 -19.28
N GLN A 2 20.53 33.04 -18.91
CA GLN A 2 21.30 31.92 -18.34
C GLN A 2 20.80 31.42 -16.95
N GLY A 3 20.17 32.26 -16.13
CA GLY A 3 19.63 31.86 -14.82
C GLY A 3 18.42 30.93 -14.88
N ALA A 4 17.48 31.15 -15.81
CA ALA A 4 16.26 30.35 -15.92
C ALA A 4 16.54 28.91 -16.38
N ALA A 5 17.45 28.73 -17.35
CA ALA A 5 17.87 27.40 -17.80
C ALA A 5 18.64 26.62 -16.73
N LYS A 6 19.40 27.32 -15.87
CA LYS A 6 20.07 26.70 -14.72
C LYS A 6 19.04 26.20 -13.70
N ILE A 7 18.08 27.04 -13.29
CA ILE A 7 17.01 26.67 -12.35
C ILE A 7 16.18 25.50 -12.88
N PHE A 8 15.87 25.48 -14.18
CA PHE A 8 15.12 24.37 -14.79
C PHE A 8 15.90 23.05 -14.71
N ARG A 9 17.20 23.07 -15.02
CA ARG A 9 18.06 21.87 -14.90
C ARG A 9 18.15 21.37 -13.47
N GLU A 10 18.37 22.27 -12.51
CA GLU A 10 18.44 21.93 -11.08
C GLU A 10 17.12 21.29 -10.59
N LYS A 11 15.97 21.82 -11.03
CA LYS A 11 14.65 21.25 -10.71
C LYS A 11 14.45 19.87 -11.34
N GLU A 12 14.86 19.68 -12.59
CA GLU A 12 14.77 18.39 -13.27
C GLU A 12 15.71 17.34 -12.66
N GLU A 13 16.92 17.73 -12.27
CA GLU A 13 17.86 16.85 -11.55
C GLU A 13 17.30 16.44 -10.18
N ALA A 14 16.80 17.40 -9.39
CA ALA A 14 16.15 17.12 -8.11
C ALA A 14 14.92 16.21 -8.27
N ARG A 15 14.14 16.41 -9.34
CA ARG A 15 13.00 15.54 -9.67
C ARG A 15 13.45 14.13 -10.01
N LYS A 16 14.53 13.95 -10.78
CA LYS A 16 15.08 12.62 -11.10
C LYS A 16 15.58 11.88 -9.86
N VAL A 17 16.27 12.58 -8.96
CA VAL A 17 16.71 12.01 -7.67
C VAL A 17 15.50 11.56 -6.86
N PHE A 18 14.51 12.44 -6.71
CA PHE A 18 13.28 12.12 -5.99
C PHE A 18 12.54 10.92 -6.59
N ILE A 19 12.41 10.86 -7.93
CA ILE A 19 11.79 9.71 -8.62
C ILE A 19 12.59 8.43 -8.38
N GLY A 20 13.92 8.52 -8.35
CA GLY A 20 14.79 7.38 -8.05
C GLY A 20 14.59 6.80 -6.64
N GLU A 21 14.25 7.65 -5.66
CA GLU A 21 14.12 7.26 -4.25
C GLU A 21 12.67 6.92 -3.85
N HIS A 22 11.69 7.67 -4.36
CA HIS A 22 10.31 7.64 -3.90
C HIS A 22 9.28 7.39 -5.01
N GLY A 23 9.75 7.15 -6.23
CA GLY A 23 8.91 6.93 -7.40
C GLY A 23 8.23 8.20 -7.89
N HIS A 24 7.20 8.04 -8.70
CA HIS A 24 6.53 9.12 -9.42
C HIS A 24 5.44 9.84 -8.61
N ILE A 25 5.43 9.69 -7.28
CA ILE A 25 4.54 10.47 -6.42
C ILE A 25 4.90 11.96 -6.52
N ARG A 26 3.95 12.85 -6.26
CA ARG A 26 4.25 14.26 -6.05
C ARG A 26 5.17 14.42 -4.86
N LYS A 27 6.24 15.21 -5.02
CA LYS A 27 7.10 15.61 -3.90
C LYS A 27 6.20 16.36 -2.90
N PRO A 28 6.14 15.93 -1.63
CA PRO A 28 5.37 16.62 -0.60
C PRO A 28 5.67 18.13 -0.61
N GLN A 29 4.72 18.99 -0.20
CA GLN A 29 4.94 20.45 -0.02
C GLN A 29 4.67 20.96 1.42
N LEU A 30 5.70 21.46 2.14
CA LEU A 30 5.63 22.08 3.46
C LEU A 30 6.01 23.55 3.29
N PHE A 31 5.29 24.44 3.95
CA PHE A 31 5.60 25.86 3.93
C PHE A 31 5.37 26.48 5.29
N LYS A 32 6.18 27.49 5.60
CA LYS A 32 6.05 28.28 6.81
C LYS A 32 5.11 29.45 6.58
N MET A 33 4.15 29.61 7.48
CA MET A 33 3.28 30.77 7.54
C MET A 33 3.32 31.34 8.96
N GLY A 34 4.14 32.38 9.16
CA GLY A 34 4.45 32.88 10.49
C GLY A 34 5.28 31.88 11.30
N ASP A 35 4.78 31.52 12.48
CA ASP A 35 5.36 30.54 13.40
C ASP A 35 4.89 29.09 13.15
N ARG A 36 4.02 28.89 12.14
CA ARG A 36 3.36 27.61 11.86
C ARG A 36 3.87 26.97 10.59
N ASN A 37 3.95 25.65 10.62
CA ASN A 37 4.15 24.84 9.42
C ASN A 37 2.79 24.40 8.87
N ILE A 38 2.67 24.48 7.55
CA ILE A 38 1.47 24.11 6.80
C ILE A 38 1.88 23.11 5.73
N VAL A 39 1.10 22.04 5.62
CA VAL A 39 1.31 20.95 4.67
C VAL A 39 0.24 21.04 3.59
N ALA A 40 0.62 20.94 2.32
CA ALA A 40 -0.33 20.78 1.23
C ALA A 40 -0.58 19.28 0.98
N ILE A 41 -1.84 18.85 0.99
CA ILE A 41 -2.24 17.49 0.64
C ILE A 41 -3.44 17.55 -0.31
N GLY A 42 -3.25 17.15 -1.56
CA GLY A 42 -4.25 17.28 -2.62
C GLY A 42 -4.54 18.76 -2.91
N ASN A 43 -5.78 19.18 -2.65
CA ASN A 43 -6.25 20.57 -2.81
C ASN A 43 -6.50 21.27 -1.45
N GLN A 44 -6.01 20.70 -0.35
CA GLN A 44 -6.22 21.20 1.00
C GLN A 44 -4.90 21.59 1.67
N LEU A 45 -4.98 22.59 2.54
CA LEU A 45 -3.88 23.04 3.38
C LEU A 45 -4.15 22.63 4.83
N PHE A 46 -3.25 21.84 5.39
CA PHE A 46 -3.34 21.35 6.75
C PHE A 46 -2.35 22.08 7.62
N ARG A 47 -2.85 22.64 8.72
CA ARG A 47 -2.00 23.12 9.80
C ARG A 47 -1.75 21.94 10.72
N GLN A 48 -0.48 21.66 11.01
CA GLN A 48 -0.14 20.68 12.05
C GLN A 48 -0.72 21.17 13.39
N THR A 49 -1.58 20.36 14.01
CA THR A 49 -2.30 20.70 15.24
C THR A 49 -1.48 20.32 16.48
N ASN A 50 -0.73 19.21 16.40
CA ASN A 50 0.11 18.74 17.49
C ASN A 50 1.54 19.30 17.40
N PRO A 51 2.07 19.89 18.49
CA PRO A 51 3.48 20.29 18.53
C PRO A 51 4.36 19.04 18.52
N GLY A 52 5.33 18.99 17.60
CA GLY A 52 6.25 17.87 17.43
C GLY A 52 7.29 18.17 16.35
N PRO A 53 8.09 17.17 15.93
CA PRO A 53 8.92 17.30 14.74
C PRO A 53 8.03 17.65 13.54
N TYR A 54 8.34 18.74 12.87
CA TYR A 54 7.71 19.12 11.61
C TYR A 54 8.40 18.34 10.51
N ASN A 55 7.92 17.12 10.26
CA ASN A 55 8.43 16.23 9.23
C ASN A 55 7.27 15.56 8.49
N PHE A 56 7.59 14.96 7.34
CA PHE A 56 6.59 14.35 6.47
C PHE A 56 5.81 13.21 7.14
N VAL A 57 6.47 12.35 7.91
CA VAL A 57 5.83 11.20 8.57
C VAL A 57 4.75 11.65 9.57
N ASN A 58 5.02 12.67 10.37
CA ASN A 58 4.02 13.23 11.28
C ASN A 58 2.86 13.88 10.51
N ALA A 59 3.14 14.56 9.41
CA ALA A 59 2.10 15.18 8.58
C ALA A 59 1.12 14.16 7.98
N ILE A 60 1.61 13.01 7.50
CA ILE A 60 0.73 11.96 6.96
C ILE A 60 -0.06 11.24 8.07
N ILE A 61 0.51 11.11 9.27
CA ILE A 61 -0.20 10.56 10.44
C ILE A 61 -1.37 11.49 10.82
N ASP A 62 -1.12 12.79 10.93
CA ASP A 62 -2.18 13.78 11.21
C ASP A 62 -3.25 13.79 10.12
N TYR A 63 -2.85 13.64 8.85
CA TYR A 63 -3.80 13.50 7.75
C TYR A 63 -4.64 12.22 7.85
N ALA A 64 -4.05 11.09 8.25
CA ALA A 64 -4.81 9.86 8.47
C ALA A 64 -5.84 10.03 9.59
N LEU A 65 -5.46 10.67 10.71
CA LEU A 65 -6.39 11.02 11.79
C LEU A 65 -7.54 11.89 11.29
N TYR A 66 -7.23 12.93 10.50
CA TYR A 66 -8.23 13.78 9.86
C TYR A 66 -9.20 12.99 8.96
N ILE A 67 -8.70 12.00 8.20
CA ILE A 67 -9.57 11.13 7.38
C ILE A 67 -10.51 10.31 8.26
N PHE A 68 -10.05 9.78 9.40
CA PHE A 68 -10.91 9.09 10.36
C PHE A 68 -11.96 10.03 10.97
N GLY A 69 -11.56 11.24 11.34
CA GLY A 69 -12.43 12.29 11.87
C GLY A 69 -12.72 12.13 13.36
N ASP A 70 -12.83 13.26 14.06
CA ASP A 70 -12.87 13.33 15.53
C ASP A 70 -13.99 12.47 16.13
N ASP A 71 -15.23 12.59 15.63
CA ASP A 71 -16.38 11.81 16.13
C ASP A 71 -16.15 10.29 16.03
N TYR A 72 -15.49 9.84 14.96
CA TYR A 72 -15.18 8.42 14.76
C TYR A 72 -14.09 7.97 15.73
N LEU A 73 -13.03 8.77 15.86
CA LEU A 73 -11.92 8.47 16.78
C LEU A 73 -12.42 8.41 18.23
N GLU A 74 -13.23 9.36 18.66
CA GLU A 74 -13.85 9.37 20.00
C GLU A 74 -14.74 8.14 20.22
N ALA A 75 -15.53 7.74 19.21
CA ALA A 75 -16.34 6.53 19.29
C ALA A 75 -15.50 5.25 19.42
N GLU A 76 -14.35 5.18 18.75
CA GLU A 76 -13.41 4.06 18.88
C GLU A 76 -12.67 4.07 20.22
N GLU A 77 -12.28 5.22 20.74
CA GLU A 77 -11.64 5.36 22.05
C GLU A 77 -12.54 4.87 23.20
N ASN A 78 -13.86 5.00 23.05
CA ASN A 78 -14.82 4.50 24.03
C ASN A 78 -15.01 2.96 24.02
N LYS A 79 -14.44 2.25 23.04
CA LYS A 79 -14.50 0.78 22.96
C LYS A 79 -13.35 0.13 23.73
N PRO A 80 -13.53 -1.10 24.26
CA PRO A 80 -12.43 -1.97 24.64
C PRO A 80 -11.42 -2.11 23.48
N PHE A 81 -10.12 -2.18 23.79
CA PHE A 81 -9.06 -2.19 22.77
C PHE A 81 -9.29 -3.25 21.67
N GLU A 82 -9.65 -4.46 22.06
CA GLU A 82 -9.89 -5.60 21.14
C GLU A 82 -11.09 -5.38 20.19
N ASP A 83 -12.05 -4.53 20.60
CA ASP A 83 -13.25 -4.21 19.83
C ASP A 83 -13.05 -2.98 18.92
N ARG A 84 -11.89 -2.30 19.04
CA ARG A 84 -11.56 -1.14 18.21
C ARG A 84 -11.28 -1.56 16.77
N HIS A 85 -11.51 -0.64 15.86
CA HIS A 85 -11.11 -0.77 14.47
C HIS A 85 -9.59 -1.06 14.39
N PRO A 86 -9.13 -2.03 13.57
CA PRO A 86 -7.73 -2.47 13.55
C PRO A 86 -6.73 -1.32 13.30
N ALA A 87 -7.05 -0.38 12.41
CA ALA A 87 -6.20 0.79 12.19
C ALA A 87 -6.02 1.66 13.45
N ILE A 88 -7.04 1.72 14.30
CA ILE A 88 -7.02 2.49 15.56
C ILE A 88 -6.29 1.71 16.66
N GLN A 89 -6.38 0.38 16.66
CA GLN A 89 -5.49 -0.46 17.48
C GLN A 89 -4.02 -0.19 17.11
N TRP A 90 -3.71 -0.09 15.80
CA TRP A 90 -2.35 0.19 15.35
C TRP A 90 -1.84 1.56 15.77
N LEU A 91 -2.67 2.59 15.60
CA LEU A 91 -2.39 3.94 16.05
C LEU A 91 -2.05 3.97 17.56
N HIS A 92 -2.90 3.38 18.39
CA HIS A 92 -2.73 3.41 19.84
C HIS A 92 -1.47 2.65 20.28
N ALA A 93 -1.30 1.41 19.84
CA ALA A 93 -0.12 0.61 20.19
C ALA A 93 1.17 1.28 19.72
N SER A 94 1.16 1.88 18.52
CA SER A 94 2.30 2.66 18.01
C SER A 94 2.59 3.90 18.86
N GLY A 95 1.55 4.63 19.29
CA GLY A 95 1.69 5.81 20.15
C GLY A 95 2.25 5.47 21.52
N GLU A 96 1.75 4.40 22.15
CA GLU A 96 2.23 3.89 23.43
C GLU A 96 3.71 3.49 23.35
N HIS A 97 4.09 2.70 22.34
CA HIS A 97 5.49 2.28 22.12
C HIS A 97 6.40 3.49 21.84
N HIS A 98 5.95 4.43 21.02
CA HIS A 98 6.71 5.65 20.71
C HIS A 98 6.97 6.49 21.96
N ASN A 99 5.94 6.76 22.76
CA ASN A 99 6.05 7.54 23.99
C ASN A 99 6.93 6.85 25.04
N ALA A 100 6.77 5.54 25.22
CA ALA A 100 7.63 4.75 26.09
C ALA A 100 9.09 4.80 25.62
N THR A 101 9.32 4.77 24.30
CA THR A 101 10.66 4.88 23.71
C THR A 101 11.29 6.25 23.95
N LEU A 102 10.55 7.34 23.73
CA LEU A 102 11.01 8.72 23.99
C LEU A 102 11.36 8.97 25.47
N ALA A 103 10.67 8.30 26.40
CA ALA A 103 10.97 8.40 27.82
C ALA A 103 12.34 7.78 28.21
N ARG A 104 12.93 6.95 27.34
CA ARG A 104 14.25 6.32 27.58
C ARG A 104 15.37 7.25 27.14
N LYS A 105 16.35 7.45 28.02
CA LYS A 105 17.52 8.33 27.77
C LYS A 105 18.50 7.76 26.73
N ASP A 106 18.45 6.46 26.46
CA ASP A 106 19.35 5.72 25.58
C ASP A 106 18.67 5.21 24.31
N ALA A 107 17.48 5.73 23.98
CA ALA A 107 16.72 5.33 22.80
C ALA A 107 17.55 5.50 21.52
N LYS A 108 17.54 4.46 20.68
CA LYS A 108 18.22 4.43 19.38
C LYS A 108 17.19 4.46 18.26
N PRO A 109 17.55 4.90 17.04
CA PRO A 109 16.63 4.90 15.89
C PRO A 109 15.92 3.56 15.64
N LYS A 110 16.63 2.44 15.80
CA LYS A 110 16.06 1.08 15.65
C LYS A 110 14.93 0.77 16.65
N ASP A 111 14.91 1.45 17.80
CA ASP A 111 13.93 1.20 18.84
C ASP A 111 12.56 1.80 18.48
N PHE A 112 12.49 2.62 17.43
CA PHE A 112 11.24 3.13 16.87
C PHE A 112 10.66 2.22 15.76
N GLN A 113 11.36 1.16 15.35
CA GLN A 113 10.94 0.25 14.28
C GLN A 113 9.94 -0.81 14.79
N PHE A 114 8.79 -0.34 15.26
CA PHE A 114 7.72 -1.18 15.80
C PHE A 114 6.81 -1.70 14.67
N GLY A 115 6.53 -3.00 14.66
CA GLY A 115 5.81 -3.65 13.56
C GLY A 115 4.42 -3.07 13.31
N ILE A 116 3.58 -3.06 14.35
CA ILE A 116 2.24 -2.46 14.28
C ILE A 116 2.30 -0.97 13.90
N GLY A 117 3.31 -0.24 14.38
CA GLY A 117 3.55 1.16 13.97
C GLY A 117 3.86 1.31 12.49
N ALA A 118 4.61 0.38 11.90
CA ALA A 118 4.86 0.37 10.46
C ALA A 118 3.56 0.15 9.66
N ALA A 119 2.63 -0.68 10.14
CA ALA A 119 1.33 -0.87 9.48
C ALA A 119 0.49 0.42 9.47
N TRP A 120 0.48 1.16 10.59
CA TRP A 120 -0.16 2.48 10.68
C TRP A 120 0.46 3.51 9.74
N ILE A 121 1.79 3.66 9.76
CA ILE A 121 2.51 4.60 8.89
C ILE A 121 2.27 4.29 7.41
N ARG A 122 2.24 3.01 7.01
CA ARG A 122 1.95 2.64 5.61
C ARG A 122 0.51 2.96 5.22
N LEU A 123 -0.47 2.73 6.10
CA LEU A 123 -1.85 3.16 5.83
C LEU A 123 -1.92 4.69 5.62
N ALA A 124 -1.30 5.46 6.52
CA ALA A 124 -1.23 6.90 6.41
C ALA A 124 -0.56 7.36 5.10
N TYR A 125 0.53 6.70 4.72
CA TYR A 125 1.27 7.03 3.50
C TYR A 125 0.50 6.69 2.22
N ASP A 126 -0.24 5.58 2.21
CA ASP A 126 -1.09 5.20 1.08
C ASP A 126 -2.27 6.19 0.93
N LEU A 127 -2.91 6.59 2.03
CA LEU A 127 -3.96 7.62 2.04
C LEU A 127 -3.44 8.96 1.50
N TYR A 128 -2.28 9.41 1.98
CA TYR A 128 -1.62 10.61 1.49
C TYR A 128 -1.30 10.49 0.00
N THR A 129 -0.66 9.39 -0.41
CA THR A 129 -0.24 9.17 -1.80
C THR A 129 -1.42 9.33 -2.74
N ILE A 130 -2.54 8.66 -2.45
CA ILE A 130 -3.70 8.69 -3.33
C ILE A 130 -4.31 10.08 -3.33
N ARG A 131 -4.58 10.69 -2.16
CA ARG A 131 -5.14 12.04 -2.11
C ARG A 131 -4.30 13.05 -2.88
N ASP A 132 -2.99 12.93 -2.75
CA ASP A 132 -2.05 13.83 -3.39
C ASP A 132 -1.65 13.37 -4.79
N ASN A 133 -2.28 12.40 -5.44
CA ASN A 133 -1.91 12.04 -6.83
C ASN A 133 -3.06 11.54 -7.69
N ALA A 134 -4.19 11.22 -7.08
CA ALA A 134 -5.40 10.69 -7.69
C ALA A 134 -6.62 11.15 -6.88
N GLU A 135 -7.81 10.78 -7.33
CA GLU A 135 -9.02 11.01 -6.55
C GLU A 135 -9.16 9.96 -5.45
N LEU A 136 -9.07 10.37 -4.18
CA LEU A 136 -9.43 9.51 -3.07
C LEU A 136 -10.95 9.49 -2.93
N GLN A 137 -11.58 8.46 -3.49
CA GLN A 137 -13.04 8.33 -3.51
C GLN A 137 -13.62 8.19 -2.10
N GLU A 138 -14.77 8.83 -1.86
CA GLU A 138 -15.48 8.73 -0.57
C GLU A 138 -15.87 7.27 -0.25
N VAL A 139 -16.16 6.46 -1.27
CA VAL A 139 -16.48 5.04 -1.12
C VAL A 139 -15.30 4.27 -0.53
N MET A 140 -14.08 4.54 -1.00
CA MET A 140 -12.86 3.95 -0.43
C MET A 140 -12.69 4.34 1.04
N ILE A 141 -12.89 5.62 1.40
CA ILE A 141 -12.81 6.08 2.80
C ILE A 141 -13.84 5.37 3.67
N LYS A 142 -15.10 5.23 3.21
CA LYS A 142 -16.15 4.51 3.93
C LYS A 142 -15.76 3.04 4.17
N ARG A 143 -15.18 2.38 3.17
CA ARG A 143 -14.72 0.98 3.29
C ARG A 143 -13.49 0.84 4.20
N ILE A 144 -12.61 1.83 4.24
CA ILE A 144 -11.46 1.90 5.16
C ILE A 144 -11.91 2.07 6.62
N LYS A 145 -13.01 2.80 6.88
CA LYS A 145 -13.57 2.96 8.23
C LYS A 145 -14.42 1.78 8.67
N ASN A 146 -14.92 0.97 7.74
CA ASN A 146 -15.75 -0.18 8.08
C ASN A 146 -14.89 -1.43 8.30
N ILE A 147 -14.90 -1.96 9.53
CA ILE A 147 -14.14 -3.13 9.96
C ILE A 147 -14.34 -4.36 9.05
N ASP A 148 -15.56 -4.59 8.58
CA ASP A 148 -15.90 -5.77 7.76
C ASP A 148 -15.27 -5.72 6.36
N THR A 149 -15.01 -4.50 5.86
CA THR A 149 -14.44 -4.26 4.54
C THR A 149 -12.99 -3.78 4.58
N PHE A 150 -12.48 -3.43 5.76
CA PHE A 150 -11.17 -2.81 5.93
C PHE A 150 -10.05 -3.66 5.35
N GLN A 151 -10.06 -4.98 5.55
CA GLN A 151 -9.02 -5.88 5.04
C GLN A 151 -8.86 -5.80 3.51
N ALA A 152 -9.98 -5.74 2.77
CA ALA A 152 -9.96 -5.64 1.31
C ALA A 152 -9.61 -4.22 0.86
N ALA A 153 -10.27 -3.21 1.44
CA ALA A 153 -10.05 -1.81 1.10
C ALA A 153 -8.60 -1.36 1.38
N ARG A 154 -8.00 -1.83 2.48
CA ARG A 154 -6.58 -1.57 2.79
C ARG A 154 -5.67 -2.09 1.68
N HIS A 155 -5.96 -3.26 1.11
CA HIS A 155 -5.16 -3.82 0.03
C HIS A 155 -5.34 -3.06 -1.27
N GLU A 156 -6.59 -2.76 -1.66
CA GLU A 156 -6.90 -1.94 -2.85
C GLU A 156 -6.22 -0.57 -2.78
N LEU A 157 -6.24 0.07 -1.60
CA LEU A 157 -5.54 1.32 -1.33
C LEU A 157 -4.02 1.17 -1.57
N TRP A 158 -3.40 0.10 -1.07
CA TRP A 158 -1.98 -0.16 -1.29
C TRP A 158 -1.65 -0.38 -2.77
N VAL A 159 -2.44 -1.20 -3.48
CA VAL A 159 -2.24 -1.47 -4.92
C VAL A 159 -2.37 -0.17 -5.70
N THR A 160 -3.38 0.65 -5.40
CA THR A 160 -3.58 1.96 -6.04
C THR A 160 -2.36 2.87 -5.83
N ALA A 161 -1.90 3.00 -4.59
CA ALA A 161 -0.76 3.84 -4.25
C ALA A 161 0.56 3.33 -4.88
N LEU A 162 0.69 2.01 -5.06
CA LEU A 162 1.79 1.37 -5.78
C LEU A 162 1.81 1.77 -7.26
N PHE A 163 0.66 1.76 -7.94
CA PHE A 163 0.58 2.20 -9.34
C PHE A 163 0.85 3.70 -9.51
N VAL A 164 0.40 4.53 -8.57
CA VAL A 164 0.77 5.95 -8.55
C VAL A 164 2.29 6.13 -8.48
N ALA A 165 2.94 5.45 -7.53
CA ALA A 165 4.40 5.52 -7.38
C ALA A 165 5.13 4.92 -8.60
N ALA A 166 4.54 3.93 -9.26
CA ALA A 166 5.07 3.38 -10.50
C ALA A 166 4.92 4.35 -11.69
N GLY A 167 4.20 5.46 -11.57
CA GLY A 167 4.08 6.47 -12.64
C GLY A 167 2.81 6.38 -13.47
N PHE A 168 1.74 5.81 -12.91
CA PHE A 168 0.43 5.74 -13.53
C PHE A 168 -0.52 6.79 -12.96
N GLU A 169 -1.45 7.24 -13.79
CA GLU A 169 -2.69 7.89 -13.39
C GLU A 169 -3.77 6.82 -13.20
N ILE A 170 -4.63 7.01 -12.21
CA ILE A 170 -5.65 6.05 -11.82
C ILE A 170 -7.03 6.55 -12.25
N SER A 171 -7.75 5.69 -12.96
CA SER A 171 -9.16 5.86 -13.29
C SER A 171 -9.93 4.70 -12.68
N PHE A 172 -10.64 4.95 -11.59
CA PHE A 172 -11.54 3.96 -11.00
C PHE A 172 -12.70 3.67 -11.95
N GLU A 173 -13.11 2.41 -12.02
CA GLU A 173 -14.27 2.00 -12.81
C GLU A 173 -15.56 2.33 -12.04
N ASP A 174 -16.66 2.53 -12.78
CA ASP A 174 -17.98 2.79 -12.18
C ASP A 174 -18.59 1.46 -11.69
N GLU A 175 -18.50 1.21 -10.38
CA GLU A 175 -19.07 0.01 -9.75
C GLU A 175 -20.60 -0.10 -9.85
N SER A 176 -21.30 0.94 -10.31
CA SER A 176 -22.76 0.89 -10.50
C SER A 176 -23.19 0.15 -11.77
N ASP A 177 -22.25 -0.07 -12.72
CA ASP A 177 -22.50 -0.86 -13.92
C ASP A 177 -22.34 -2.37 -13.63
N ASN A 178 -23.46 -3.03 -13.36
CA ASN A 178 -23.50 -4.49 -13.17
C ASN A 178 -23.47 -5.29 -14.48
N SER A 179 -23.39 -4.65 -15.66
CA SER A 179 -23.42 -5.35 -16.95
C SER A 179 -22.11 -6.06 -17.28
N LYS A 180 -21.00 -5.70 -16.61
CA LYS A 180 -19.68 -6.30 -16.78
C LYS A 180 -18.99 -6.53 -15.45
N ARG A 181 -18.01 -7.44 -15.43
CA ARG A 181 -17.08 -7.56 -14.30
C ARG A 181 -15.96 -6.54 -14.52
N HIS A 182 -15.94 -5.49 -13.70
CA HIS A 182 -14.92 -4.46 -13.79
C HIS A 182 -13.69 -4.84 -12.97
N PRO A 183 -12.46 -4.59 -13.47
CA PRO A 183 -11.28 -4.55 -12.60
C PRO A 183 -11.45 -3.47 -11.52
N GLU A 184 -10.65 -3.52 -10.46
CA GLU A 184 -10.68 -2.50 -9.41
C GLU A 184 -10.46 -1.08 -9.98
N PHE A 185 -9.52 -0.95 -10.90
CA PHE A 185 -9.29 0.29 -11.65
C PHE A 185 -8.55 0.06 -12.96
N ILE A 186 -8.56 1.08 -13.81
CA ILE A 186 -7.68 1.22 -14.97
C ILE A 186 -6.55 2.17 -14.61
N ALA A 187 -5.32 1.74 -14.85
CA ALA A 187 -4.12 2.56 -14.69
C ALA A 187 -3.61 3.00 -16.07
N VAL A 188 -3.28 4.28 -16.22
CA VAL A 188 -2.79 4.87 -17.46
C VAL A 188 -1.37 5.38 -17.24
N GLU A 189 -0.39 4.86 -17.99
CA GLU A 189 1.00 5.32 -17.88
C GLU A 189 1.12 6.77 -18.36
N LYS A 190 1.67 7.65 -17.51
CA LYS A 190 1.76 9.10 -17.78
C LYS A 190 2.54 9.46 -19.03
N GLU A 191 3.57 8.68 -19.38
CA GLU A 191 4.48 9.00 -20.48
C GLU A 191 3.98 8.49 -21.84
N THR A 192 3.42 7.28 -21.87
CA THR A 192 3.05 6.61 -23.13
C THR A 192 1.54 6.58 -23.38
N GLY A 193 0.72 6.79 -22.35
CA GLY A 193 -0.73 6.62 -22.39
C GLY A 193 -1.19 5.16 -22.38
N ILE A 194 -0.29 4.18 -22.19
CA ILE A 194 -0.67 2.76 -22.11
C ILE A 194 -1.62 2.52 -20.95
N LYS A 195 -2.71 1.82 -21.23
CA LYS A 195 -3.73 1.46 -20.25
C LYS A 195 -3.57 0.02 -19.82
N VAL A 196 -3.70 -0.24 -18.52
CA VAL A 196 -3.73 -1.58 -17.94
C VAL A 196 -4.89 -1.69 -16.96
N ALA A 197 -5.53 -2.85 -16.92
CA ALA A 197 -6.50 -3.21 -15.90
C ALA A 197 -5.77 -3.77 -14.67
N VAL A 198 -6.22 -3.37 -13.48
CA VAL A 198 -5.64 -3.82 -12.22
C VAL A 198 -6.72 -4.44 -11.36
N GLU A 199 -6.49 -5.67 -10.93
CA GLU A 199 -7.37 -6.37 -10.00
C GLU A 199 -6.66 -6.62 -8.67
N ALA A 200 -7.25 -6.14 -7.58
CA ALA A 200 -6.77 -6.39 -6.23
C ALA A 200 -7.67 -7.43 -5.53
N LYS A 201 -7.05 -8.43 -4.92
CA LYS A 201 -7.73 -9.48 -4.14
C LYS A 201 -7.10 -9.59 -2.77
N SER A 202 -7.92 -9.80 -1.75
CA SER A 202 -7.44 -9.97 -0.37
C SER A 202 -7.91 -11.30 0.17
N ARG A 203 -6.98 -12.18 0.53
CA ARG A 203 -7.31 -13.46 1.17
C ARG A 203 -7.83 -13.22 2.57
N ARG A 204 -9.14 -13.40 2.75
CA ARG A 204 -9.80 -13.29 4.05
C ARG A 204 -9.35 -14.41 4.99
N ARG A 205 -8.95 -14.03 6.21
CA ARG A 205 -8.53 -14.95 7.28
C ARG A 205 -9.10 -14.47 8.59
N GLN A 206 -9.70 -15.37 9.36
CA GLN A 206 -10.30 -15.01 10.64
C GLN A 206 -9.25 -14.41 11.58
N GLY A 207 -9.58 -13.30 12.23
CA GLY A 207 -8.70 -12.57 13.14
C GLY A 207 -7.73 -11.62 12.44
N VAL A 208 -7.77 -11.50 11.12
CA VAL A 208 -6.87 -10.60 10.37
C VAL A 208 -7.58 -9.30 10.02
N LYS A 209 -7.00 -8.17 10.43
CA LYS A 209 -7.52 -6.81 10.16
C LYS A 209 -9.03 -6.70 10.41
N GLY A 210 -9.50 -7.26 11.53
CA GLY A 210 -10.90 -7.15 11.97
C GLY A 210 -11.87 -8.14 11.32
N PHE A 211 -11.42 -8.98 10.38
CA PHE A 211 -12.30 -9.98 9.77
C PHE A 211 -12.62 -11.13 10.74
N THR A 212 -13.88 -11.30 11.10
CA THR A 212 -14.33 -12.29 12.11
C THR A 212 -14.88 -13.59 11.52
N GLY A 213 -15.12 -13.64 10.21
CA GLY A 213 -15.70 -14.80 9.54
C GLY A 213 -14.69 -15.93 9.26
N GLY A 214 -15.22 -17.12 8.95
CA GLY A 214 -14.41 -18.28 8.55
C GLY A 214 -13.86 -19.09 9.73
N HIS A 215 -12.77 -19.82 9.48
CA HIS A 215 -12.07 -20.62 10.48
C HIS A 215 -10.76 -19.94 10.89
N PRO A 216 -10.28 -20.16 12.14
CA PRO A 216 -9.02 -19.59 12.60
C PRO A 216 -7.88 -20.09 11.72
N PHE A 217 -7.09 -19.16 11.18
CA PHE A 217 -5.93 -19.51 10.38
C PHE A 217 -4.75 -19.92 11.29
N THR A 218 -4.09 -21.00 10.93
CA THR A 218 -2.85 -21.48 11.53
C THR A 218 -1.74 -21.46 10.49
N LYS A 219 -0.47 -21.41 10.93
CA LYS A 219 0.67 -21.38 9.99
C LYS A 219 0.79 -22.64 9.11
N ALA A 220 0.18 -23.74 9.55
CA ALA A 220 0.12 -25.00 8.82
C ALA A 220 -0.97 -25.02 7.73
N ASP A 221 -1.90 -24.06 7.74
CA ASP A 221 -2.90 -23.94 6.70
C ASP A 221 -2.29 -23.42 5.40
N LYS A 222 -2.85 -23.88 4.29
CA LYS A 222 -2.44 -23.47 2.95
C LYS A 222 -2.55 -21.96 2.75
N VAL A 223 -1.71 -21.41 1.88
CA VAL A 223 -1.79 -20.00 1.45
C VAL A 223 -3.18 -19.71 0.87
N GLY A 224 -3.73 -20.62 0.05
CA GLY A 224 -5.11 -20.57 -0.40
C GLY A 224 -5.42 -19.40 -1.35
N ALA A 225 -4.50 -19.05 -2.24
CA ALA A 225 -4.70 -17.91 -3.16
C ALA A 225 -5.41 -18.29 -4.48
N ARG A 226 -5.53 -19.59 -4.79
CA ARG A 226 -5.95 -20.08 -6.11
C ARG A 226 -7.27 -19.51 -6.61
N GLY A 227 -8.35 -19.65 -5.85
CA GLY A 227 -9.66 -19.14 -6.25
C GLY A 227 -9.69 -17.63 -6.47
N LEU A 228 -8.84 -16.87 -5.77
CA LEU A 228 -8.72 -15.42 -5.96
C LEU A 228 -8.08 -15.08 -7.31
N VAL A 229 -7.06 -15.85 -7.72
CA VAL A 229 -6.40 -15.71 -9.02
C VAL A 229 -7.37 -16.10 -10.13
N GLU A 230 -8.04 -17.24 -10.01
CA GLU A 230 -9.05 -17.68 -10.98
C GLU A 230 -10.19 -16.66 -11.12
N ASP A 231 -10.66 -16.08 -10.01
CA ASP A 231 -11.69 -15.03 -10.03
C ASP A 231 -11.19 -13.73 -10.67
N ALA A 232 -9.93 -13.36 -10.46
CA ALA A 232 -9.30 -12.21 -11.10
C ALA A 232 -9.15 -12.43 -12.61
N TYR A 233 -8.77 -13.65 -13.03
CA TYR A 233 -8.60 -14.01 -14.44
C TYR A 233 -9.90 -13.89 -15.25
N LYS A 234 -11.06 -14.06 -14.61
CA LYS A 234 -12.38 -13.82 -15.24
C LYS A 234 -12.61 -12.34 -15.62
N LYS A 235 -11.75 -11.42 -15.19
CA LYS A 235 -11.78 -9.98 -15.53
C LYS A 235 -10.78 -9.61 -16.63
N SER A 236 -10.13 -10.58 -17.28
CA SER A 236 -9.31 -10.30 -18.46
C SER A 236 -10.16 -9.65 -19.55
N GLY A 237 -9.63 -8.61 -20.19
CA GLY A 237 -10.38 -7.84 -21.18
C GLY A 237 -9.50 -7.35 -22.32
N VAL A 238 -9.89 -6.20 -22.89
CA VAL A 238 -9.21 -5.59 -24.06
C VAL A 238 -7.82 -5.04 -23.69
N VAL A 239 -7.64 -4.62 -22.44
CA VAL A 239 -6.36 -4.09 -21.93
C VAL A 239 -5.62 -5.12 -21.08
N PRO A 240 -4.29 -5.04 -20.96
CA PRO A 240 -3.50 -5.92 -20.11
C PRO A 240 -3.97 -5.95 -18.66
N LEU A 241 -4.17 -7.16 -18.13
CA LEU A 241 -4.55 -7.36 -16.74
C LEU A 241 -3.33 -7.62 -15.85
N TYR A 242 -3.25 -6.92 -14.72
CA TYR A 242 -2.30 -7.15 -13.63
C TYR A 242 -3.07 -7.51 -12.37
N VAL A 243 -2.74 -8.65 -11.77
CA VAL A 243 -3.46 -9.19 -10.60
C VAL A 243 -2.60 -9.09 -9.35
N PHE A 244 -3.16 -8.57 -8.27
CA PHE A 244 -2.51 -8.48 -6.96
C PHE A 244 -3.32 -9.25 -5.93
N VAL A 245 -2.64 -10.07 -5.14
CA VAL A 245 -3.25 -10.86 -4.08
C VAL A 245 -2.53 -10.60 -2.76
N ASP A 246 -3.20 -9.99 -1.79
CA ASP A 246 -2.74 -9.98 -0.39
C ASP A 246 -3.03 -11.33 0.25
N VAL A 247 -1.98 -12.07 0.59
CA VAL A 247 -2.11 -13.40 1.20
C VAL A 247 -2.39 -13.33 2.70
N ASN A 248 -2.23 -12.17 3.34
CA ASN A 248 -2.54 -11.93 4.76
C ASN A 248 -1.96 -12.98 5.72
N LEU A 249 -0.72 -13.39 5.52
CA LEU A 249 -0.02 -14.38 6.33
C LEU A 249 0.69 -13.72 7.53
N PRO A 250 0.68 -14.34 8.71
CA PRO A 250 1.40 -13.84 9.88
C PRO A 250 2.92 -14.02 9.72
N PRO A 251 3.73 -13.35 10.57
CA PRO A 251 5.16 -13.62 10.65
C PRO A 251 5.44 -15.11 10.89
N ALA A 252 6.46 -15.63 10.22
CA ALA A 252 6.81 -17.05 10.28
C ALA A 252 8.32 -17.27 10.42
N THR A 253 8.73 -18.52 10.57
CA THR A 253 10.14 -18.90 10.37
C THR A 253 10.46 -18.83 8.87
N GLU A 254 11.74 -18.72 8.53
CA GLU A 254 12.18 -18.78 7.13
C GLU A 254 11.73 -20.07 6.46
N GLU A 255 11.88 -21.21 7.14
CA GLU A 255 11.42 -22.53 6.66
C GLU A 255 9.94 -22.53 6.28
N GLN A 256 9.08 -21.99 7.15
CA GLN A 256 7.64 -21.93 6.89
C GLN A 256 7.30 -20.96 5.76
N GLN A 257 8.04 -19.84 5.64
CA GLN A 257 7.87 -18.91 4.52
C GLN A 257 8.26 -19.57 3.19
N GLN A 258 9.33 -20.38 3.16
CA GLN A 258 9.70 -21.14 1.96
C GLN A 258 8.64 -22.17 1.57
N VAL A 259 8.00 -22.83 2.55
CA VAL A 259 6.85 -23.70 2.28
C VAL A 259 5.72 -22.92 1.60
N TRP A 260 5.38 -21.72 2.09
CA TRP A 260 4.36 -20.88 1.46
C TRP A 260 4.75 -20.41 0.05
N PHE A 261 6.02 -20.12 -0.20
CA PHE A 261 6.49 -19.78 -1.54
C PHE A 261 6.42 -20.97 -2.49
N GLN A 262 6.77 -22.18 -2.04
CA GLN A 262 6.62 -23.39 -2.83
C GLN A 262 5.15 -23.67 -3.15
N GLU A 263 4.23 -23.47 -2.19
CA GLU A 263 2.80 -23.60 -2.46
C GLU A 263 2.29 -22.63 -3.54
N LEU A 264 2.80 -21.40 -3.57
CA LEU A 264 2.48 -20.44 -4.63
C LEU A 264 3.07 -20.87 -5.98
N ASP A 265 4.31 -21.38 -5.99
CA ASP A 265 4.97 -21.89 -7.20
C ASP A 265 4.19 -23.07 -7.79
N ASP A 266 3.84 -24.06 -6.96
CA ASP A 266 3.07 -25.23 -7.35
C ASP A 266 1.69 -24.81 -7.88
N MET A 267 0.99 -23.92 -7.19
CA MET A 267 -0.31 -23.40 -7.63
C MET A 267 -0.24 -22.71 -9.00
N MET A 268 0.79 -21.90 -9.25
CA MET A 268 0.95 -21.23 -10.54
C MET A 268 1.33 -22.22 -11.66
N ASN A 269 2.11 -23.26 -11.35
CA ASN A 269 2.43 -24.34 -12.28
C ASN A 269 1.19 -25.20 -12.62
N ASP A 270 0.34 -25.47 -11.64
CA ASP A 270 -0.93 -26.17 -11.84
C ASP A 270 -1.85 -25.37 -12.77
N LEU A 271 -2.03 -24.07 -12.49
CA LEU A 271 -2.81 -23.18 -13.35
C LEU A 271 -2.28 -23.17 -14.80
N ALA A 272 -0.96 -23.09 -14.98
CA ALA A 272 -0.36 -23.17 -16.31
C ALA A 272 -0.67 -24.51 -16.99
N THR A 273 -0.54 -25.63 -16.27
CA THR A 273 -0.83 -26.98 -16.78
C THR A 273 -2.31 -27.15 -17.18
N GLU A 274 -3.20 -26.44 -16.50
CA GLU A 274 -4.63 -26.41 -16.78
C GLU A 274 -5.03 -25.46 -17.92
N GLY A 275 -4.06 -24.83 -18.58
CA GLY A 275 -4.27 -23.99 -19.76
C GLY A 275 -4.33 -22.49 -19.48
N TYR A 276 -4.08 -22.04 -18.23
CA TYR A 276 -4.00 -20.61 -17.90
C TYR A 276 -2.66 -19.97 -18.29
N CYS A 277 -1.89 -20.53 -19.21
CA CYS A 277 -0.65 -19.95 -19.72
C CYS A 277 -0.64 -19.68 -21.24
N ASP A 278 -1.63 -20.17 -21.99
CA ASP A 278 -1.68 -20.02 -23.45
C ASP A 278 -3.07 -19.62 -23.98
N PRO A 279 -3.39 -18.31 -24.01
CA PRO A 279 -2.65 -17.24 -23.36
C PRO A 279 -3.02 -17.10 -21.88
N CYS A 280 -2.06 -16.71 -21.03
CA CYS A 280 -2.36 -16.37 -19.63
C CYS A 280 -3.35 -15.21 -19.55
N PRO A 281 -4.44 -15.27 -18.76
CA PRO A 281 -5.38 -14.15 -18.68
C PRO A 281 -4.76 -12.85 -18.14
N ALA A 282 -3.73 -12.96 -17.29
CA ALA A 282 -3.00 -11.83 -16.75
C ALA A 282 -1.59 -11.72 -17.34
N HIS A 283 -1.08 -10.50 -17.47
CA HIS A 283 0.31 -10.25 -17.88
C HIS A 283 1.27 -10.45 -16.72
N ALA A 284 0.81 -10.16 -15.49
CA ALA A 284 1.51 -10.52 -14.28
C ALA A 284 0.54 -10.75 -13.12
N THR A 285 0.92 -11.68 -12.23
CA THR A 285 0.24 -11.95 -10.95
C THR A 285 1.24 -11.74 -9.82
N PHE A 286 0.87 -10.94 -8.83
CA PHE A 286 1.68 -10.60 -7.66
C PHE A 286 1.02 -11.13 -6.40
N PHE A 287 1.78 -11.83 -5.57
CA PHE A 287 1.41 -12.18 -4.21
C PHE A 287 2.18 -11.28 -3.27
N HIS A 288 1.44 -10.50 -2.49
CA HIS A 288 1.96 -9.56 -1.51
C HIS A 288 1.61 -10.03 -0.10
N ASN A 289 2.49 -9.76 0.86
CA ASN A 289 2.18 -9.88 2.26
C ASN A 289 2.83 -8.75 3.06
N ASP A 290 2.05 -8.15 3.97
CA ASP A 290 2.59 -7.27 5.01
C ASP A 290 2.29 -7.89 6.39
N PRO A 291 3.26 -8.61 7.00
CA PRO A 291 3.04 -9.24 8.30
C PRO A 291 3.15 -8.25 9.47
N SER A 292 3.56 -6.99 9.24
CA SER A 292 3.87 -6.05 10.32
C SER A 292 2.68 -5.72 11.23
N HIS A 293 1.46 -5.80 10.72
CA HIS A 293 0.24 -5.60 11.49
C HIS A 293 -0.04 -6.71 12.54
N PHE A 294 0.72 -7.81 12.53
CA PHE A 294 0.73 -8.84 13.58
C PHE A 294 1.88 -8.66 14.59
N VAL A 295 2.84 -7.79 14.29
CA VAL A 295 4.13 -7.73 15.00
C VAL A 295 4.04 -6.67 16.09
N ASP A 296 3.57 -7.09 17.27
CA ASP A 296 3.53 -6.29 18.51
C ASP A 296 4.92 -6.22 19.20
N ARG A 297 5.96 -6.00 18.40
CA ARG A 297 7.35 -5.92 18.83
C ARG A 297 8.18 -5.14 17.80
N LEU A 298 9.46 -4.94 18.09
CA LEU A 298 10.39 -4.43 17.09
C LEU A 298 10.51 -5.40 15.92
N ILE A 299 10.51 -4.86 14.70
CA ILE A 299 10.86 -5.62 13.49
C ILE A 299 12.33 -6.02 13.63
N SER A 300 12.58 -7.34 13.74
CA SER A 300 13.93 -7.86 13.97
C SER A 300 14.36 -8.88 12.92
N ASN A 301 13.40 -9.58 12.31
CA ASN A 301 13.66 -10.66 11.37
C ASN A 301 13.17 -10.26 9.97
N ASP A 302 13.75 -10.86 8.94
CA ASP A 302 13.29 -10.62 7.56
C ASP A 302 11.85 -11.10 7.33
N THR A 303 11.41 -12.10 8.10
CA THR A 303 10.02 -12.61 8.07
C THR A 303 9.00 -11.69 8.75
N ASP A 304 9.45 -10.64 9.46
CA ASP A 304 8.60 -9.57 9.99
C ASP A 304 8.37 -8.46 8.94
N LYS A 305 9.07 -8.51 7.80
CA LYS A 305 9.01 -7.51 6.74
C LYS A 305 8.03 -7.90 5.65
N LEU A 306 7.56 -6.88 4.94
CA LEU A 306 6.77 -7.04 3.72
C LEU A 306 7.55 -7.82 2.66
N TRP A 307 6.84 -8.62 1.88
CA TRP A 307 7.39 -9.30 0.72
C TRP A 307 6.41 -9.30 -0.44
N ILE A 308 6.95 -9.38 -1.65
CA ILE A 308 6.17 -9.55 -2.87
C ILE A 308 6.86 -10.60 -3.77
N LYS A 309 6.08 -11.55 -4.25
CA LYS A 309 6.50 -12.57 -5.22
C LYS A 309 5.61 -12.44 -6.44
N HIS A 310 6.20 -12.48 -7.64
CA HIS A 310 5.44 -12.25 -8.87
C HIS A 310 5.72 -13.32 -9.92
N TYR A 311 4.77 -13.46 -10.83
CA TYR A 311 4.82 -14.36 -11.98
C TYR A 311 4.36 -13.58 -13.20
N THR A 312 5.11 -13.67 -14.29
CA THR A 312 4.78 -13.05 -15.57
C THR A 312 4.33 -14.11 -16.56
N ASP A 313 3.52 -13.69 -17.53
CA ASP A 313 3.30 -14.51 -18.72
C ASP A 313 4.64 -14.80 -19.40
N LYS A 314 4.84 -16.04 -19.85
CA LYS A 314 6.03 -16.48 -20.59
C LYS A 314 5.84 -16.37 -22.09
N ASN A 315 4.63 -16.06 -22.57
CA ASN A 315 4.35 -15.90 -23.98
C ASN A 315 5.04 -14.63 -24.53
N PRO A 316 6.04 -14.77 -25.43
CA PRO A 316 6.78 -13.64 -25.97
C PRO A 316 5.90 -12.72 -26.83
N ASP A 317 4.80 -13.21 -27.39
CA ASP A 317 3.89 -12.42 -28.23
C ASP A 317 2.98 -11.49 -27.41
N LYS A 318 2.92 -11.70 -26.09
CA LYS A 318 2.26 -10.81 -25.11
C LYS A 318 3.21 -9.81 -24.46
N LEU A 319 4.49 -9.78 -24.85
CA LEU A 319 5.45 -8.82 -24.32
C LEU A 319 5.02 -7.40 -24.69
N PHE A 320 4.60 -6.65 -23.67
CA PHE A 320 4.31 -5.23 -23.82
C PHE A 320 5.63 -4.46 -24.00
N PRO A 321 5.65 -3.38 -24.80
CA PRO A 321 6.84 -2.57 -25.04
C PRO A 321 7.37 -1.85 -23.78
N VAL A 322 6.68 -1.97 -22.64
CA VAL A 322 7.00 -1.28 -21.40
C VAL A 322 7.27 -2.27 -20.28
N ASN A 323 8.30 -1.93 -19.52
CA ASN A 323 8.77 -2.69 -18.37
C ASN A 323 7.92 -2.43 -17.11
N ILE A 324 6.62 -2.69 -17.21
CA ILE A 324 5.64 -2.38 -16.15
C ILE A 324 5.94 -3.19 -14.88
N VAL A 325 6.33 -4.46 -15.02
CA VAL A 325 6.62 -5.34 -13.88
C VAL A 325 7.82 -4.82 -13.09
N GLU A 326 8.95 -4.47 -13.74
CA GLU A 326 10.11 -3.95 -13.00
C GLU A 326 9.83 -2.57 -12.40
N ARG A 327 9.01 -1.73 -13.03
CA ARG A 327 8.56 -0.46 -12.44
C ARG A 327 7.70 -0.67 -11.19
N ILE A 328 6.76 -1.62 -11.22
CA ILE A 328 5.96 -1.99 -10.05
C ILE A 328 6.86 -2.51 -8.92
N MET A 329 7.81 -3.40 -9.24
CA MET A 329 8.76 -3.92 -8.26
C MET A 329 9.66 -2.81 -7.70
N THR A 330 10.10 -1.87 -8.54
CA THR A 330 10.87 -0.69 -8.10
C THR A 330 10.04 0.18 -7.17
N ALA A 331 8.81 0.51 -7.55
CA ALA A 331 7.89 1.29 -6.73
C ALA A 331 7.60 0.61 -5.38
N HIS A 332 7.51 -0.71 -5.33
CA HIS A 332 7.33 -1.45 -4.09
C HIS A 332 8.48 -1.19 -3.09
N HIS A 333 9.73 -1.21 -3.56
CA HIS A 333 10.89 -0.90 -2.73
C HIS A 333 10.92 0.58 -2.33
N GLN A 334 10.68 1.49 -3.27
CA GLN A 334 10.66 2.94 -3.04
C GLN A 334 9.59 3.38 -2.03
N ARG A 335 8.48 2.64 -1.95
CA ARG A 335 7.39 2.91 -1.00
C ARG A 335 7.61 2.29 0.38
N ALA A 336 8.63 1.46 0.57
CA ALA A 336 8.88 0.82 1.86
C ALA A 336 9.21 1.85 2.96
N ILE A 337 9.77 3.01 2.57
CA ILE A 337 10.17 4.10 3.45
C ILE A 337 9.60 5.42 2.89
N PRO A 338 8.78 6.17 3.66
CA PRO A 338 8.33 7.50 3.26
C PRO A 338 9.49 8.50 3.08
N PRO A 339 9.33 9.58 2.31
CA PRO A 339 10.31 10.67 2.22
C PRO A 339 10.52 11.37 3.58
N GLU A 340 11.51 10.94 4.36
CA GLU A 340 11.83 11.55 5.66
C GLU A 340 12.68 12.83 5.52
N ASP A 341 13.62 12.86 4.54
CA ASP A 341 14.62 13.92 4.37
C ASP A 341 14.34 14.83 3.16
N THR A 342 13.10 15.25 2.97
CA THR A 342 12.78 16.17 1.86
C THR A 342 13.10 17.63 2.24
N PRO A 343 13.96 18.37 1.51
CA PRO A 343 14.18 19.79 1.81
C PRO A 343 12.89 20.57 1.61
N ASP A 344 12.57 21.43 2.60
CA ASP A 344 11.25 22.05 2.81
C ASP A 344 10.14 21.00 3.03
N PHE A 345 10.51 19.97 3.82
CA PHE A 345 9.74 19.11 4.73
C PHE A 345 10.50 18.89 6.03
#